data_AF-Q3E6U0-F1
#
_entry.id   AF-Q3E6U0-F1
#
_cell.length_a   1.000
_cell.length_b   1.000
_cell.length_c   1.000
_cell.angle_alpha   90.00
_cell.angle_beta   90.00
_cell.angle_gamma   90.00
#
_symmetry.space_group_name_H-M   'P 1'
#
loop_
_entity.id
_entity.type
_entity.pdbx_description
1 polymer ?
#
loop_
_entity_poly.entity_id
_entity_poly.type
_entity_poly.pdbx_seq_one_letter_code
_entity_poly.pdbx_strand_id
1 'polypeptide(L)'
;MRSLRLRTVVVATIVVCLSVLLSPTEVDGSCDFPLGACTPFRDCKESCIKFKTRAGQTFFDGKCRPRDRPSVWTACFCCYYDSIGAQ
;
A
#
# COMPACT_ATOMS: atom_id res chain seq x y z
N MET A 1 45.14 18.69 -16.23
CA MET A 1 43.71 18.34 -16.49
C MET A 1 43.13 17.36 -15.45
N ARG A 2 43.43 17.53 -14.15
CA ARG A 2 43.05 16.56 -13.10
C ARG A 2 41.75 16.91 -12.35
N SER A 3 41.25 18.14 -12.52
CA SER A 3 40.07 18.68 -11.84
C SER A 3 38.73 18.14 -12.39
N LEU A 4 38.67 17.70 -13.65
CA LEU A 4 37.40 17.22 -14.23
C LEU A 4 36.89 15.94 -13.55
N ARG A 5 37.77 15.03 -13.13
CA ARG A 5 37.34 13.74 -12.57
C ARG A 5 36.65 13.86 -11.21
N LEU A 6 36.98 14.87 -10.39
CA LEU A 6 36.29 15.05 -9.11
C LEU A 6 34.84 15.49 -9.29
N ARG A 7 34.53 16.31 -10.30
CA ARG A 7 33.15 16.79 -10.52
C ARG A 7 32.21 15.66 -10.93
N THR A 8 32.67 14.71 -11.73
CA THR A 8 31.84 13.60 -12.19
C THR A 8 31.47 12.65 -11.05
N VAL A 9 32.38 12.40 -10.11
CA VAL A 9 32.14 11.50 -8.97
C VAL A 9 31.08 12.08 -8.03
N VAL A 10 31.11 13.38 -7.77
CA VAL A 10 30.14 14.05 -6.88
C VAL A 10 28.72 13.98 -7.46
N VAL A 11 28.56 14.20 -8.77
CA VAL A 11 27.24 14.09 -9.43
C VAL A 11 26.71 12.66 -9.35
N ALA A 12 27.56 11.66 -9.56
CA ALA A 12 27.16 10.25 -9.45
C ALA A 12 26.68 9.90 -8.03
N THR A 13 27.39 10.34 -6.98
CA THR A 13 26.96 10.08 -5.59
C THR A 13 25.63 10.75 -5.24
N ILE A 14 25.35 11.94 -5.76
CA ILE A 14 24.09 12.65 -5.50
C ILE A 14 22.91 11.91 -6.15
N VAL A 15 23.07 11.42 -7.39
CA VAL A 15 22.02 10.67 -8.10
C VAL A 15 21.71 9.35 -7.38
N VAL A 16 22.72 8.65 -6.85
CA VAL A 16 22.52 7.41 -6.09
C VAL A 16 21.77 7.67 -4.79
N CYS A 17 22.11 8.73 -4.04
CA CYS A 17 21.39 9.07 -2.80
C CYS A 17 19.93 9.50 -3.05
N LEU A 18 19.66 10.22 -4.14
CA LEU A 18 18.28 10.55 -4.55
C LEU A 18 17.48 9.31 -4.93
N SER A 19 18.12 8.30 -5.52
CA SER A 19 17.45 7.05 -5.90
C SER A 19 17.00 6.23 -4.69
N VAL A 20 17.72 6.31 -3.56
CA VAL A 20 17.35 5.61 -2.31
C VAL A 20 16.25 6.35 -1.55
N LEU A 21 16.20 7.68 -1.66
CA LEU A 21 15.12 8.49 -1.07
C LEU A 21 13.80 8.43 -1.85
N LEU A 22 13.82 7.98 -3.11
CA LEU A 22 12.62 7.77 -3.92
C LEU A 22 12.04 6.36 -3.79
N SER A 23 12.56 5.52 -2.89
CA SER A 23 11.73 4.44 -2.36
C SER A 23 10.47 5.10 -1.83
N PRO A 24 9.27 4.80 -2.38
CA PRO A 24 8.06 5.30 -1.79
C PRO A 24 8.15 4.90 -0.32
N THR A 25 8.03 5.86 0.59
CA THR A 25 7.55 5.53 1.91
C THR A 25 6.20 4.87 1.64
N GLU A 26 6.21 3.54 1.51
CA GLU A 26 5.04 2.72 1.68
C GLU A 26 4.53 3.19 3.02
N VAL A 27 3.50 4.02 2.97
CA VAL A 27 2.66 4.29 4.12
C VAL A 27 2.25 2.90 4.55
N ASP A 28 2.91 2.42 5.61
CA ASP A 28 2.79 1.04 6.09
C ASP A 28 1.30 0.80 6.26
N GLY A 29 0.79 -0.12 5.47
CA GLY A 29 -0.62 -0.20 5.18
C GLY A 29 -0.92 -1.59 4.72
N SER A 30 -1.71 -2.29 5.52
CA SER A 30 -2.09 -3.65 5.21
C SER A 30 -3.45 -3.70 4.50
N CYS A 31 -3.57 -4.67 3.60
CA CYS A 31 -4.77 -4.94 2.83
C CYS A 31 -5.35 -6.34 3.14
N ASP A 32 -5.31 -6.76 4.38
CA ASP A 32 -5.64 -8.11 4.83
C ASP A 32 -6.93 -8.18 5.67
N PHE A 33 -7.62 -7.07 5.90
CA PHE A 33 -8.87 -7.06 6.67
C PHE A 33 -10.02 -7.71 5.89
N PRO A 34 -10.56 -8.87 6.30
CA PRO A 34 -11.61 -9.55 5.54
C PRO A 34 -12.97 -8.88 5.77
N LEU A 35 -13.62 -8.40 4.69
CA LEU A 35 -14.98 -7.82 4.77
C LEU A 35 -16.07 -8.77 4.25
N GLY A 36 -15.73 -9.68 3.33
CA GLY A 36 -16.71 -10.62 2.79
C GLY A 36 -16.31 -11.23 1.45
N ALA A 37 -17.31 -11.53 0.61
CA ALA A 37 -17.12 -11.95 -0.77
C ALA A 37 -17.25 -10.76 -1.73
N CYS A 38 -16.48 -10.79 -2.81
CA CYS A 38 -16.73 -9.93 -3.94
C CYS A 38 -17.82 -10.56 -4.82
N THR A 39 -18.84 -9.77 -5.09
CA THR A 39 -19.94 -10.14 -5.98
C THR A 39 -20.09 -9.05 -7.03
N PRO A 40 -20.61 -9.33 -8.23
CA PRO A 40 -20.83 -8.30 -9.25
C PRO A 40 -21.79 -7.18 -8.80
N PHE A 41 -22.56 -7.42 -7.74
CA PHE A 41 -23.51 -6.45 -7.17
C PHE A 41 -22.92 -5.59 -6.04
N ARG A 42 -21.67 -5.86 -5.62
CA ARG A 42 -21.06 -5.19 -4.48
C ARG A 42 -19.67 -4.70 -4.84
N ASP A 43 -19.50 -3.37 -4.86
CA ASP A 43 -18.18 -2.76 -4.95
C ASP A 43 -17.44 -2.96 -3.62
N CYS A 44 -16.35 -3.73 -3.67
CA CYS A 44 -15.51 -4.05 -2.52
C CYS A 44 -14.88 -2.77 -1.93
N LYS A 45 -14.41 -1.85 -2.79
CA LYS A 45 -13.80 -0.61 -2.36
C LYS A 45 -14.81 0.29 -1.65
N GLU A 46 -15.97 0.49 -2.26
CA GLU A 46 -17.05 1.30 -1.65
C GLU A 46 -17.50 0.70 -0.31
N SER A 47 -17.61 -0.63 -0.24
CA SER A 47 -17.97 -1.34 0.98
C SER A 47 -16.94 -1.15 2.08
N CYS A 48 -15.65 -1.20 1.75
CA CYS A 48 -14.56 -0.98 2.70
C CYS A 48 -14.56 0.46 3.23
N ILE A 49 -14.68 1.45 2.35
CA ILE A 49 -14.69 2.87 2.74
C ILE A 49 -15.87 3.20 3.68
N LYS A 50 -17.04 2.60 3.43
CA LYS A 50 -18.23 2.79 4.29
C LYS A 50 -18.16 1.99 5.59
N PHE A 51 -17.35 0.94 5.64
CA PHE A 51 -17.26 0.07 6.80
C PHE A 51 -16.42 0.74 7.90
N LYS A 52 -16.95 0.78 9.12
CA LYS A 52 -16.24 1.29 10.31
C LYS A 52 -16.00 0.13 11.25
N THR A 53 -14.74 -0.18 11.55
CA THR A 53 -14.45 -1.14 12.62
C THR A 53 -14.79 -0.53 13.98
N ARG A 54 -15.01 -1.39 14.99
CA ARG A 54 -15.17 -0.94 16.38
C ARG A 54 -13.95 -0.18 16.89
N ALA A 55 -12.77 -0.45 16.33
CA ALA A 55 -11.52 0.25 16.64
C ALA A 55 -11.37 1.61 15.94
N GLY A 56 -12.32 2.02 15.09
CA GLY A 56 -12.25 3.28 14.36
C GLY A 56 -11.24 3.28 13.21
N GLN A 57 -10.81 2.11 12.73
CA GLN A 57 -9.91 2.03 11.58
C GLN A 57 -10.61 2.59 10.35
N THR A 58 -9.89 3.45 9.63
CA THR A 58 -10.34 4.02 8.37
C THR A 58 -9.75 3.22 7.22
N PHE A 59 -10.60 2.65 6.39
CA PHE A 59 -10.17 1.98 5.17
C PHE A 59 -10.14 2.96 4.02
N PHE A 60 -9.06 2.94 3.24
CA PHE A 60 -8.89 3.80 2.08
C PHE A 60 -9.14 3.07 0.74
N ASP A 61 -9.10 1.74 0.76
CA ASP A 61 -9.30 0.93 -0.44
C ASP A 61 -9.87 -0.48 -0.10
N GLY A 62 -10.27 -1.21 -1.14
CA GLY A 62 -10.73 -2.59 -1.02
C GLY A 62 -10.38 -3.41 -2.25
N LYS A 63 -9.81 -4.60 -2.05
CA LYS A 63 -9.32 -5.48 -3.11
C LYS A 63 -9.99 -6.84 -3.08
N CYS A 64 -10.42 -7.29 -4.25
CA CYS A 64 -10.90 -8.66 -4.46
C CYS A 64 -9.71 -9.59 -4.71
N ARG A 65 -9.57 -10.63 -3.89
CA ARG A 65 -8.52 -11.65 -4.04
C ARG A 65 -9.10 -13.05 -4.06
N PRO A 66 -8.46 -14.01 -4.72
CA PRO A 66 -8.80 -15.42 -4.57
C PRO A 66 -8.75 -15.81 -3.08
N ARG A 67 -9.69 -16.65 -2.64
CA ARG A 67 -9.55 -17.34 -1.34
C ARG A 67 -8.49 -18.42 -1.48
N ASP A 68 -7.83 -18.79 -0.39
CA ASP A 68 -6.83 -19.89 -0.35
C ASP A 68 -7.43 -21.25 -0.73
N ARG A 69 -8.76 -21.36 -0.82
CA ARG A 69 -9.45 -22.53 -1.37
C ARG A 69 -9.98 -22.23 -2.77
N PRO A 70 -9.92 -23.20 -3.71
CA PRO A 70 -10.52 -23.06 -5.03
C PRO A 70 -12.01 -22.77 -4.88
N SER A 71 -12.35 -21.51 -5.12
CA SER A 71 -13.67 -20.93 -4.93
C SER A 71 -13.88 -19.99 -6.09
N VAL A 72 -15.02 -20.12 -6.78
CA VAL A 72 -15.43 -19.17 -7.83
C VAL A 72 -15.57 -17.75 -7.26
N TRP A 73 -15.77 -17.64 -5.95
CA TRP A 73 -15.92 -16.38 -5.24
C TRP A 73 -14.56 -15.88 -4.76
N THR A 74 -14.24 -14.64 -5.14
CA THR A 74 -13.14 -13.88 -4.55
C THR A 74 -13.58 -13.28 -3.21
N ALA A 75 -12.65 -13.14 -2.28
CA ALA A 75 -12.86 -12.44 -1.02
C ALA A 75 -12.51 -10.97 -1.16
N CYS A 76 -13.32 -10.11 -0.54
CA CYS A 76 -13.06 -8.68 -0.41
C CYS A 76 -12.21 -8.45 0.83
N PHE A 77 -11.03 -7.85 0.63
CA PHE A 77 -10.12 -7.44 1.69
C PHE A 77 -9.96 -5.92 1.69
N CYS A 78 -10.11 -5.27 2.84
CA CYS A 78 -9.97 -3.83 3.00
C CYS A 78 -8.54 -3.44 3.32
N CYS A 79 -8.15 -2.30 2.75
CA CYS A 79 -6.85 -1.67 2.99
C CYS A 79 -6.98 -0.57 4.03
N TYR A 80 -6.17 -0.66 5.07
CA TYR A 80 -6.06 0.34 6.12
C TYR A 80 -4.61 0.75 6.26
N TYR A 81 -4.37 1.95 6.78
CA TYR A 81 -3.02 2.35 7.16
C TYR A 81 -2.68 1.63 8.47
N ASP A 82 -1.55 0.94 8.52
CA ASP A 82 -0.98 0.48 9.77
C ASP A 82 -0.71 1.73 10.60
N SER A 83 -1.48 1.88 11.66
CA SER A 83 -1.31 2.95 12.61
C SER A 83 0.01 2.71 13.35
N ILE A 84 1.13 3.02 12.71
CA ILE A 84 2.39 3.30 13.41
C ILE A 84 2.16 4.62 14.14
N GLY A 85 1.63 4.54 15.36
CA GLY A 85 1.60 5.66 16.29
C GLY A 85 0.34 6.51 16.33
N ALA A 86 -0.84 5.91 16.52
CA ALA A 86 -1.83 6.57 17.36
C ALA A 86 -1.27 6.55 18.80
N GLN A 87 -0.50 7.58 19.15
CA GLN A 87 -0.34 7.99 20.54
C GLN A 87 -1.71 8.43 21.09
#